data_AF-A0A9X9T825-F1
#
_entry.id   AF-A0A9X9T825-F1
#
_cell.length_a   1.000
_cell.length_b   1.000
_cell.length_c   1.000
_cell.angle_alpha   90.00
_cell.angle_beta   90.00
_cell.angle_gamma   90.00
#
_symmetry.space_group_name_H-M   'P 1'
#
loop_
_entity.id
_entity.type
_entity.pdbx_description
1 polymer ?
#
loop_
_entity_poly.entity_id
_entity_poly.type
_entity_poly.pdbx_seq_one_letter_code
_entity_poly.pdbx_strand_id
1 'polypeptide(L)'
;MIVYTPDEIQKRFGRLFSQRLLVMVDEDAGRAEILEECRCRGSIEWDVMNRKRAGGAVTGITVEGTSMTMQAKIGHYPARFGPADQELGGQALEGVEIQGDEVITSWAGIAGAGVGVAACLPQAPGVIRTEYESEDDLKIGGARLSRSRIVTPRYEKVTIGIDDTDTKEEGATWVLASQCAEACTIEGAEYLNMRLIQLNPKVPNKTTNCVGSALNFAVRPDKIDELLTYVRDFIQENAVSTDTGIAVYRGIGLPEVSPYMTKVKTEVLNQQECENEAARLGITYIDTCAGKGRIGALGAVLWANEGIEAAGLYGEHL
;
A
#
# COMPACT_ATOMS: atom_id res chain seq x y z
N MET A 1 6.84 -30.48 -7.59
CA MET A 1 6.83 -29.18 -6.90
C MET A 1 8.06 -29.10 -6.01
N ILE A 2 8.94 -28.15 -6.30
CA ILE A 2 10.17 -27.86 -5.55
C ILE A 2 9.89 -26.61 -4.72
N VAL A 3 10.30 -26.61 -3.45
CA VAL A 3 10.02 -25.52 -2.52
C VAL A 3 11.32 -25.04 -1.92
N TYR A 4 11.52 -23.72 -1.88
CA TYR A 4 12.67 -23.10 -1.25
C TYR A 4 12.26 -21.92 -0.38
N THR A 5 12.96 -21.77 0.75
CA THR A 5 12.97 -20.55 1.55
C THR A 5 13.82 -19.46 0.88
N PRO A 6 13.64 -18.17 1.25
CA PRO A 6 14.49 -17.08 0.75
C PRO A 6 16.00 -17.36 0.90
N ASP A 7 16.42 -17.93 2.03
CA ASP A 7 17.81 -18.29 2.30
C ASP A 7 18.35 -19.37 1.35
N GLU A 8 17.53 -20.35 0.99
CA GLU A 8 17.91 -21.41 0.05
C GLU A 8 18.01 -20.87 -1.38
N ILE A 9 17.10 -20.00 -1.79
CA ILE A 9 17.20 -19.26 -3.06
C ILE A 9 18.48 -18.43 -3.10
N GLN A 10 18.78 -17.69 -2.03
CA GLN A 10 20.00 -16.90 -1.93
C GLN A 10 21.26 -17.77 -2.00
N LYS A 11 21.27 -18.94 -1.34
CA LYS A 11 22.37 -19.91 -1.45
C LYS A 11 22.55 -20.43 -2.88
N ARG A 12 21.45 -20.62 -3.62
CA ARG A 12 21.46 -21.14 -4.99
C ARG A 12 21.90 -20.12 -6.03
N PHE A 13 21.34 -18.91 -5.99
CA PHE A 13 21.51 -17.89 -7.03
C PHE A 13 22.43 -16.74 -6.63
N GLY A 14 22.91 -16.74 -5.38
CA GLY A 14 23.60 -15.60 -4.78
C GLY A 14 22.63 -14.52 -4.32
N ARG A 15 23.17 -13.58 -3.53
CA ARG A 15 22.40 -12.45 -3.01
C ARG A 15 22.04 -11.49 -4.12
N LEU A 16 20.74 -11.25 -4.29
CA LEU A 16 20.19 -10.26 -5.22
C LEU A 16 19.69 -9.03 -4.47
N PHE A 17 18.84 -8.22 -5.10
CA PHE A 17 18.63 -6.81 -4.74
C PHE A 17 17.19 -6.42 -4.37
N SER A 18 16.28 -7.39 -4.23
CA SER A 18 14.95 -7.14 -3.66
C SER A 18 15.07 -6.82 -2.17
N GLN A 19 14.34 -5.81 -1.70
CA GLN A 19 14.40 -5.30 -0.33
C GLN A 19 13.12 -5.55 0.45
N ARG A 20 11.97 -5.66 -0.23
CA ARG A 20 10.68 -5.92 0.41
C ARG A 20 9.67 -6.43 -0.61
N LEU A 21 8.86 -7.41 -0.20
CA LEU A 21 7.67 -7.83 -0.94
C LEU A 21 6.51 -8.01 0.06
N LEU A 22 5.49 -7.18 -0.05
CA LEU A 22 4.26 -7.30 0.73
C LEU A 22 3.06 -7.45 -0.20
N VAL A 23 2.14 -8.32 0.17
CA VAL A 23 0.89 -8.54 -0.58
C VAL A 23 -0.29 -8.31 0.35
N MET A 24 -1.02 -7.23 0.08
CA MET A 24 -2.28 -6.91 0.74
C MET A 24 -3.43 -7.39 -0.13
N VAL A 25 -4.50 -7.88 0.51
CA VAL A 25 -5.70 -8.34 -0.19
C VAL A 25 -6.95 -7.70 0.38
N ASP A 26 -7.91 -7.48 -0.50
CA ASP A 26 -9.28 -7.07 -0.22
C ASP A 26 -10.18 -8.09 -0.94
N GLU A 27 -10.54 -9.14 -0.20
CA GLU A 27 -11.23 -10.31 -0.72
C GLU A 27 -12.65 -9.97 -1.18
N ASP A 28 -13.35 -9.10 -0.44
CA ASP A 28 -14.69 -8.64 -0.77
C ASP A 28 -14.71 -7.80 -2.05
N ALA A 29 -13.70 -6.97 -2.27
CA ALA A 29 -13.55 -6.19 -3.50
C ALA A 29 -12.91 -6.98 -4.66
N GLY A 30 -12.40 -8.19 -4.42
CA GLY A 30 -11.65 -8.98 -5.40
C GLY A 30 -10.32 -8.34 -5.83
N ARG A 31 -9.69 -7.55 -4.95
CA ARG A 31 -8.50 -6.74 -5.24
C ARG A 31 -7.30 -7.18 -4.41
N ALA A 32 -6.11 -6.96 -4.96
CA ALA A 32 -4.85 -7.08 -4.25
C ALA A 32 -3.96 -5.88 -4.56
N GLU A 33 -3.12 -5.51 -3.61
CA GLU A 33 -2.10 -4.49 -3.74
C GLU A 33 -0.76 -5.10 -3.33
N ILE A 34 0.23 -5.02 -4.22
CA ILE A 34 1.54 -5.61 -4.01
C ILE A 34 2.57 -4.49 -3.96
N LEU A 35 3.26 -4.35 -2.83
CA LEU A 35 4.40 -3.45 -2.67
C LEU A 35 5.67 -4.24 -2.94
N GLU A 36 6.46 -3.76 -3.90
CA GLU A 36 7.82 -4.22 -4.13
C GLU A 36 8.80 -3.07 -3.91
N GLU A 37 9.81 -3.32 -3.08
CA GLU A 37 10.94 -2.42 -2.89
C GLU A 37 12.23 -3.08 -3.37
N CYS A 38 13.05 -2.30 -4.06
CA CYS A 38 14.27 -2.78 -4.67
C CYS A 38 15.41 -1.80 -4.40
N ARG A 39 16.65 -2.26 -4.47
CA ARG A 39 17.83 -1.39 -4.30
C ARG A 39 17.97 -0.35 -5.41
N CYS A 40 17.48 -0.66 -6.61
CA CYS A 40 17.74 0.11 -7.82
C CYS A 40 16.45 0.55 -8.49
N ARG A 41 16.35 1.83 -8.81
CA ARG A 41 15.21 2.40 -9.54
C ARG A 41 15.06 1.82 -10.96
N GLY A 42 16.18 1.59 -11.65
CA GLY A 42 16.16 1.11 -13.04
C GLY A 42 15.52 -0.29 -13.20
N SER A 43 15.70 -1.19 -12.22
CA SER A 43 15.00 -2.48 -12.21
C SER A 43 13.49 -2.28 -12.06
N ILE A 44 13.06 -1.44 -11.12
CA ILE A 44 11.64 -1.15 -10.90
C ILE A 44 10.98 -0.61 -12.17
N GLU A 45 11.59 0.38 -12.82
CA GLU A 45 11.05 0.98 -14.05
C GLU A 45 10.94 -0.05 -15.18
N TRP A 46 11.94 -0.93 -15.31
CA TRP A 46 11.91 -2.00 -16.31
C TRP A 46 10.84 -3.04 -15.98
N ASP A 47 10.71 -3.45 -14.72
CA ASP A 47 9.72 -4.41 -14.25
C ASP A 47 8.30 -3.89 -14.50
N VAL A 48 8.03 -2.62 -14.18
CA VAL A 48 6.75 -1.94 -14.43
C VAL A 48 6.36 -2.00 -15.90
N MET A 49 7.28 -1.64 -16.80
CA MET A 49 7.01 -1.65 -18.24
C MET A 49 6.70 -3.05 -18.77
N ASN A 50 7.40 -4.07 -18.25
CA ASN A 50 7.16 -5.46 -18.64
C ASN A 50 5.82 -5.97 -18.11
N ARG A 51 5.53 -5.78 -16.82
CA ARG A 51 4.31 -6.27 -16.18
C ARG A 51 3.06 -5.58 -16.75
N LYS A 52 3.10 -4.26 -16.99
CA LYS A 52 2.00 -3.54 -17.68
C LYS A 52 1.75 -4.08 -19.08
N ARG A 53 2.82 -4.35 -19.85
CA ARG A 53 2.72 -4.89 -21.21
C ARG A 53 2.17 -6.31 -21.22
N ALA A 54 2.59 -7.13 -20.25
CA ALA A 54 2.24 -8.53 -20.19
C ALA A 54 0.76 -8.77 -19.81
N GLY A 55 0.12 -7.80 -19.16
CA GLY A 55 -1.23 -7.96 -18.62
C GLY A 55 -1.25 -8.92 -17.44
N GLY A 56 -2.11 -9.94 -17.50
CA GLY A 56 -2.32 -10.86 -16.39
C GLY A 56 -3.21 -10.25 -15.30
N ALA A 57 -2.81 -10.41 -14.04
CA ALA A 57 -3.59 -9.95 -12.89
C ALA A 57 -3.52 -8.43 -12.66
N VAL A 58 -2.47 -7.77 -13.17
CA VAL A 58 -2.20 -6.34 -12.96
C VAL A 58 -3.29 -5.46 -13.60
N THR A 59 -3.78 -4.48 -12.83
CA THR A 59 -4.71 -3.43 -13.28
C THR A 59 -4.10 -2.03 -13.26
N GLY A 60 -3.07 -1.81 -12.43
CA GLY A 60 -2.37 -0.54 -12.33
C GLY A 60 -1.03 -0.71 -11.65
N ILE A 61 -0.08 0.18 -11.93
CA ILE A 61 1.21 0.23 -11.21
C ILE A 61 1.65 1.68 -11.07
N THR A 62 1.99 2.07 -9.85
CA THR A 62 2.60 3.35 -9.47
C THR A 62 4.04 3.13 -9.04
N VAL A 63 4.93 4.09 -9.32
CA VAL A 63 6.36 4.02 -9.00
C VAL A 63 6.74 5.20 -8.14
N GLU A 64 7.41 4.94 -7.02
CA GLU A 64 7.96 5.94 -6.12
C GLU A 64 9.41 5.60 -5.79
N GLY A 65 10.36 6.37 -6.34
CA GLY A 65 11.79 6.16 -6.10
C GLY A 65 12.26 4.78 -6.53
N THR A 66 12.58 3.92 -5.57
CA THR A 66 13.06 2.53 -5.80
C THR A 66 12.01 1.49 -5.45
N SER A 67 10.74 1.88 -5.41
CA SER A 67 9.61 1.04 -5.06
C SER A 67 8.50 1.14 -6.10
N MET A 68 7.69 0.09 -6.21
CA MET A 68 6.44 0.12 -6.96
C MET A 68 5.30 -0.47 -6.15
N THR A 69 4.11 0.06 -6.39
CA THR A 69 2.85 -0.48 -5.86
C THR A 69 2.00 -0.93 -7.03
N MET A 70 1.71 -2.24 -7.10
CA MET A 70 0.90 -2.86 -8.13
C MET A 70 -0.51 -3.11 -7.62
N GLN A 71 -1.50 -2.61 -8.34
CA GLN A 71 -2.90 -3.00 -8.19
C GLN A 71 -3.14 -4.26 -9.04
N ALA A 72 -3.80 -5.25 -8.47
CA ALA A 72 -4.09 -6.52 -9.12
C ALA A 72 -5.49 -7.03 -8.78
N LYS A 73 -6.01 -7.93 -9.61
CA LYS A 73 -7.24 -8.69 -9.32
C LYS A 73 -6.87 -10.02 -8.68
N ILE A 74 -7.67 -10.46 -7.71
CA ILE A 74 -7.59 -11.81 -7.15
C ILE A 74 -8.07 -12.82 -8.20
N GLY A 75 -7.34 -13.93 -8.34
CA GLY A 75 -7.55 -14.97 -9.34
C GLY A 75 -6.36 -15.15 -10.26
N HIS A 76 -6.53 -15.98 -11.29
CA HIS A 76 -5.50 -16.28 -12.29
C HIS A 76 -5.93 -15.79 -13.67
N TYR A 77 -5.04 -15.10 -14.36
CA TYR A 77 -5.33 -14.40 -15.60
C TYR A 77 -4.23 -14.69 -16.65
N PRO A 78 -4.60 -14.80 -17.93
CA PRO A 78 -3.62 -15.05 -18.98
C PRO A 78 -2.67 -13.86 -19.12
N ALA A 79 -1.37 -14.11 -19.00
CA ALA A 79 -0.33 -13.17 -19.37
C ALA A 79 0.09 -13.37 -20.82
N ARG A 80 0.38 -12.28 -21.52
CA ARG A 80 0.89 -12.27 -22.90
C ARG A 80 2.03 -11.27 -23.00
N PHE A 81 3.25 -11.76 -23.10
CA PHE A 81 4.45 -10.91 -23.16
C PHE A 81 4.51 -9.99 -24.41
N GLY A 82 3.60 -10.16 -25.38
CA GLY A 82 3.39 -9.26 -26.51
C GLY A 82 4.54 -9.33 -27.52
N PRO A 83 5.06 -8.21 -28.04
CA PRO A 83 6.24 -8.22 -28.90
C PRO A 83 7.51 -8.63 -28.15
N ALA A 84 7.48 -8.69 -26.82
CA ALA A 84 8.53 -9.36 -26.07
C ALA A 84 8.30 -10.88 -26.12
N ASP A 85 8.88 -11.55 -27.11
CA ASP A 85 8.89 -13.00 -27.22
C ASP A 85 10.11 -13.60 -26.48
N GLN A 86 10.44 -14.87 -26.78
CA GLN A 86 11.64 -15.53 -26.26
C GLN A 86 12.94 -14.74 -26.53
N GLU A 87 12.98 -13.87 -27.54
CA GLU A 87 14.17 -13.09 -27.91
C GLU A 87 14.29 -11.79 -27.10
N LEU A 88 13.17 -11.18 -26.72
CA LEU A 88 13.14 -9.84 -26.12
C LEU A 88 12.96 -9.84 -24.60
N GLY A 89 12.41 -10.94 -24.04
CA GLY A 89 12.27 -11.14 -22.59
C GLY A 89 11.16 -10.29 -21.96
N GLY A 90 10.51 -10.84 -20.94
CA GLY A 90 9.41 -10.15 -20.27
C GLY A 90 8.98 -10.87 -19.00
N GLN A 91 8.26 -10.17 -18.14
CA GLN A 91 7.75 -10.71 -16.88
C GLN A 91 6.29 -10.31 -16.66
N ALA A 92 5.57 -11.17 -15.94
CA ALA A 92 4.15 -11.01 -15.67
C ALA A 92 3.80 -11.52 -14.27
N LEU A 93 2.79 -10.88 -13.67
CA LEU A 93 2.02 -11.44 -12.58
C LEU A 93 0.81 -12.16 -13.21
N GLU A 94 0.84 -13.49 -13.23
CA GLU A 94 -0.22 -14.33 -13.79
C GLU A 94 -1.41 -14.45 -12.82
N GLY A 95 -1.17 -14.44 -11.50
CA GLY A 95 -2.28 -14.56 -10.55
C GLY A 95 -1.95 -14.20 -9.11
N VAL A 96 -3.01 -13.97 -8.33
CA VAL A 96 -2.99 -13.76 -6.88
C VAL A 96 -4.06 -14.66 -6.26
N GLU A 97 -3.66 -15.55 -5.35
CA GLU A 97 -4.56 -16.51 -4.70
C GLU A 97 -4.45 -16.37 -3.18
N ILE A 98 -5.58 -16.40 -2.48
CA ILE A 98 -5.61 -16.39 -1.01
C ILE A 98 -5.75 -17.83 -0.51
N GLN A 99 -4.89 -18.25 0.40
CA GLN A 99 -4.95 -19.55 1.06
C GLN A 99 -4.80 -19.38 2.57
N GLY A 100 -5.94 -19.24 3.26
CA GLY A 100 -5.95 -19.01 4.70
C GLY A 100 -5.26 -17.69 5.08
N ASP A 101 -4.15 -17.80 5.81
CA ASP A 101 -3.32 -16.68 6.25
C ASP A 101 -2.11 -16.42 5.33
N GLU A 102 -2.06 -17.08 4.17
CA GLU A 102 -1.05 -16.90 3.12
C GLU A 102 -1.67 -16.34 1.84
N VAL A 103 -0.86 -15.63 1.06
CA VAL A 103 -1.17 -15.18 -0.29
C VAL A 103 -0.11 -15.71 -1.24
N ILE A 104 -0.56 -16.29 -2.35
CA ILE A 104 0.30 -16.85 -3.39
C ILE A 104 0.23 -15.95 -4.62
N THR A 105 1.37 -15.45 -5.04
CA THR A 105 1.52 -14.70 -6.29
C THR A 105 2.22 -15.58 -7.33
N SER A 106 1.56 -15.77 -8.47
CA SER A 106 2.08 -16.59 -9.57
C SER A 106 2.75 -15.69 -10.61
N TRP A 107 4.01 -15.96 -10.89
CA TRP A 107 4.84 -15.15 -11.78
C TRP A 107 5.39 -15.96 -12.93
N ALA A 108 5.55 -15.29 -14.06
CA ALA A 108 6.23 -15.84 -15.23
C ALA A 108 7.25 -14.83 -15.75
N GLY A 109 8.44 -15.31 -16.08
CA GLY A 109 9.55 -14.49 -16.58
C GLY A 109 10.31 -15.19 -17.68
N ILE A 110 10.64 -14.47 -18.74
CA ILE A 110 11.37 -14.93 -19.91
C ILE A 110 12.74 -14.24 -19.97
N ALA A 111 13.78 -15.01 -20.33
CA ALA A 111 15.14 -14.53 -20.49
C ALA A 111 15.65 -13.82 -19.21
N GLY A 112 16.21 -12.62 -19.32
CA GLY A 112 16.72 -11.87 -18.17
C GLY A 112 15.64 -11.56 -17.12
N ALA A 113 14.37 -11.44 -17.53
CA ALA A 113 13.27 -11.16 -16.62
C ALA A 113 12.94 -12.34 -15.70
N GLY A 114 13.31 -13.56 -16.10
CA GLY A 114 13.25 -14.74 -15.25
C GLY A 114 14.12 -14.61 -13.99
N VAL A 115 15.24 -13.89 -14.07
CA VAL A 115 16.07 -13.61 -12.87
C VAL A 115 15.28 -12.80 -11.85
N GLY A 116 14.47 -11.83 -12.30
CA GLY A 116 13.64 -11.01 -11.43
C GLY A 116 12.62 -11.83 -10.66
N VAL A 117 11.77 -12.57 -11.36
CA VAL A 117 10.62 -13.26 -10.75
C VAL A 117 10.95 -14.61 -10.14
N ALA A 118 11.94 -15.34 -10.66
CA ALA A 118 12.27 -16.68 -10.20
C ALA A 118 13.48 -16.73 -9.25
N ALA A 119 14.24 -15.65 -9.09
CA ALA A 119 15.39 -15.62 -8.17
C ALA A 119 15.51 -14.35 -7.31
N CYS A 120 15.19 -13.15 -7.83
CA CYS A 120 15.34 -11.90 -7.08
C CYS A 120 14.20 -11.67 -6.08
N LEU A 121 12.96 -11.58 -6.57
CA LEU A 121 11.75 -11.42 -5.74
C LEU A 121 11.61 -12.51 -4.66
N PRO A 122 11.87 -13.80 -4.94
CA PRO A 122 11.87 -14.87 -3.94
C PRO A 122 12.78 -14.65 -2.71
N GLN A 123 13.79 -13.77 -2.81
CA GLN A 123 14.70 -13.46 -1.69
C GLN A 123 14.19 -12.31 -0.81
N ALA A 124 13.08 -11.66 -1.17
CA ALA A 124 12.63 -10.44 -0.49
C ALA A 124 12.20 -10.73 0.96
N PRO A 125 12.60 -9.87 1.92
CA PRO A 125 11.89 -9.77 3.20
C PRO A 125 10.39 -9.64 2.98
N GLY A 126 9.61 -10.49 3.66
CA GLY A 126 8.16 -10.64 3.44
C GLY A 126 7.76 -11.93 2.71
N VAL A 127 8.70 -12.63 2.08
CA VAL A 127 8.48 -13.97 1.48
C VAL A 127 8.65 -15.08 2.52
N ILE A 128 7.69 -16.00 2.59
CA ILE A 128 7.76 -17.23 3.40
C ILE A 128 8.55 -18.29 2.64
N ARG A 129 8.11 -18.58 1.40
CA ARG A 129 8.69 -19.60 0.53
C ARG A 129 8.35 -19.31 -0.93
N THR A 130 9.06 -19.96 -1.84
CA THR A 130 8.73 -19.98 -3.26
C THR A 130 8.62 -21.41 -3.76
N GLU A 131 7.60 -21.67 -4.57
CA GLU A 131 7.28 -22.96 -5.15
C GLU A 131 7.53 -22.91 -6.66
N TYR A 132 8.17 -23.96 -7.16
CA TYR A 132 8.49 -24.15 -8.57
C TYR A 132 7.89 -25.47 -9.03
N GLU A 133 7.37 -25.52 -10.25
CA GLU A 133 6.77 -26.75 -10.77
C GLU A 133 7.85 -27.81 -11.02
N SER A 134 8.96 -27.39 -11.64
CA SER A 134 10.05 -28.24 -12.09
C SER A 134 11.44 -27.62 -11.90
N GLU A 135 12.51 -28.42 -12.07
CA GLU A 135 13.90 -27.90 -12.12
C GLU A 135 14.14 -26.97 -13.32
N ASP A 136 13.30 -27.04 -14.36
CA ASP A 136 13.44 -26.15 -15.51
C ASP A 136 13.09 -24.70 -15.14
N ASP A 137 12.15 -24.49 -14.21
CA ASP A 137 11.80 -23.17 -13.70
C ASP A 137 12.92 -22.52 -12.88
N LEU A 138 13.86 -23.32 -12.38
CA LEU A 138 15.06 -22.85 -11.67
C LEU A 138 16.21 -22.50 -12.62
N LYS A 139 16.09 -22.77 -13.93
CA LYS A 139 17.09 -22.42 -14.95
C LYS A 139 16.83 -21.00 -15.47
N ILE A 140 17.14 -20.01 -14.65
CA ILE A 140 16.94 -18.59 -14.95
C ILE A 140 17.88 -18.05 -16.03
N GLY A 141 17.42 -17.04 -16.78
CA GLY A 141 18.21 -16.39 -17.84
C GLY A 141 18.18 -17.13 -19.19
N GLY A 142 18.75 -16.49 -20.21
CA GLY A 142 18.97 -17.09 -21.54
C GLY A 142 17.71 -17.64 -22.23
N ALA A 143 16.89 -16.76 -22.82
CA ALA A 143 15.69 -17.07 -23.64
C ALA A 143 14.67 -18.09 -23.09
N ARG A 144 14.82 -18.53 -21.84
CA ARG A 144 13.97 -19.54 -21.20
C ARG A 144 12.85 -18.88 -20.42
N LEU A 145 11.71 -19.56 -20.41
CA LEU A 145 10.59 -19.25 -19.53
C LEU A 145 10.84 -19.91 -18.17
N SER A 146 10.60 -19.14 -17.11
CA SER A 146 10.65 -19.58 -15.72
C SER A 146 9.37 -19.15 -15.03
N ARG A 147 8.77 -20.03 -14.23
CA ARG A 147 7.62 -19.71 -13.38
C ARG A 147 7.95 -19.90 -11.91
N SER A 148 7.40 -19.04 -11.08
CA SER A 148 7.51 -19.12 -9.63
C SER A 148 6.18 -18.77 -8.98
N ARG A 149 5.85 -19.47 -7.90
CA ARG A 149 4.73 -19.13 -7.01
C ARG A 149 5.32 -18.66 -5.70
N ILE A 150 5.26 -17.36 -5.44
CA ILE A 150 5.84 -16.75 -4.25
C ILE A 150 4.75 -16.65 -3.19
N VAL A 151 5.02 -17.22 -2.03
CA VAL A 151 4.10 -17.26 -0.89
C VAL A 151 4.53 -16.22 0.13
N THR A 152 3.60 -15.33 0.48
CA THR A 152 3.77 -14.30 1.51
C THR A 152 2.69 -14.45 2.58
N PRO A 153 2.86 -13.85 3.78
CA PRO A 153 1.74 -13.71 4.69
C PRO A 153 0.62 -12.89 4.06
N ARG A 154 -0.62 -13.15 4.47
CA ARG A 154 -1.80 -12.34 4.16
C ARG A 154 -1.76 -11.06 4.98
N TYR A 155 -1.76 -9.93 4.28
CA TYR A 155 -1.97 -8.60 4.86
C TYR A 155 -3.28 -7.99 4.38
N GLU A 156 -3.85 -7.09 5.18
CA GLU A 156 -4.89 -6.15 4.79
C GLU A 156 -4.29 -4.74 4.79
N LYS A 157 -4.81 -3.87 3.92
CA LYS A 157 -4.40 -2.46 3.91
C LYS A 157 -5.25 -1.67 4.90
N VAL A 158 -4.57 -0.97 5.81
CA VAL A 158 -5.21 -0.08 6.78
C VAL A 158 -4.71 1.34 6.55
N THR A 159 -5.63 2.24 6.23
CA THR A 159 -5.38 3.67 6.07
C THR A 159 -5.95 4.40 7.28
N ILE A 160 -5.11 5.18 7.97
CA ILE A 160 -5.48 5.94 9.17
C ILE A 160 -5.28 7.43 8.90
N GLY A 161 -6.37 8.19 8.84
CA GLY A 161 -6.35 9.64 8.74
C GLY A 161 -6.37 10.28 10.12
N ILE A 162 -5.51 11.26 10.35
CA ILE A 162 -5.31 11.96 11.61
C ILE A 162 -5.35 13.46 11.31
N ASP A 163 -6.13 14.21 12.09
CA ASP A 163 -6.13 15.67 12.01
C ASP A 163 -6.45 16.32 13.35
N ASP A 164 -6.09 17.61 13.46
CA ASP A 164 -6.39 18.47 14.60
C ASP A 164 -5.79 17.94 15.91
N THR A 165 -4.49 17.61 15.90
CA THR A 165 -3.76 17.23 17.11
C THR A 165 -3.01 18.42 17.73
N ASP A 166 -2.91 19.53 17.00
CA ASP A 166 -2.14 20.73 17.33
C ASP A 166 -3.03 21.98 17.52
N THR A 167 -2.44 23.02 18.11
CA THR A 167 -3.06 24.34 18.28
C THR A 167 -2.33 25.37 17.42
N LYS A 168 -2.69 26.66 17.51
CA LYS A 168 -1.95 27.70 16.80
C LYS A 168 -0.57 27.96 17.41
N GLU A 169 -0.40 27.59 18.68
CA GLU A 169 0.76 27.90 19.49
C GLU A 169 1.69 26.69 19.69
N GLU A 170 1.16 25.46 19.62
CA GLU A 170 1.87 24.24 20.00
C GLU A 170 1.48 23.03 19.17
N GLY A 171 2.48 22.20 18.82
CA GLY A 171 2.30 20.92 18.13
C GLY A 171 2.29 21.04 16.60
N ALA A 172 2.29 19.87 15.95
CA ALA A 172 2.02 19.73 14.51
C ALA A 172 1.54 18.31 14.21
N THR A 173 0.33 18.19 13.65
CA THR A 173 -0.30 16.88 13.33
C THR A 173 0.63 15.93 12.58
N TRP A 174 1.33 16.41 11.55
CA TRP A 174 2.21 15.56 10.74
C TRP A 174 3.44 15.05 11.50
N VAL A 175 3.98 15.84 12.44
CA VAL A 175 5.12 15.42 13.27
C VAL A 175 4.66 14.30 14.19
N LEU A 176 3.52 14.48 14.85
CA LEU A 176 2.97 13.49 15.77
C LEU A 176 2.60 12.18 15.03
N ALA A 177 1.98 12.28 13.86
CA ALA A 177 1.68 11.11 13.03
C ALA A 177 2.96 10.37 12.59
N SER A 178 4.02 11.10 12.21
CA SER A 178 5.31 10.52 11.86
C SER A 178 5.96 9.81 13.05
N GLN A 179 5.92 10.41 14.24
CA GLN A 179 6.43 9.80 15.47
C GLN A 179 5.66 8.54 15.86
N CYS A 180 4.33 8.56 15.70
CA CYS A 180 3.47 7.39 15.93
C CYS A 180 3.87 6.21 15.03
N ALA A 181 4.12 6.48 13.75
CA ALA A 181 4.54 5.45 12.80
C ALA A 181 5.94 4.91 13.10
N GLU A 182 6.90 5.79 13.42
CA GLU A 182 8.29 5.41 13.77
C GLU A 182 8.36 4.59 15.07
N ALA A 183 7.53 4.90 16.06
CA ALA A 183 7.49 4.19 17.34
C ALA A 183 6.72 2.86 17.28
N CYS A 184 6.02 2.56 16.17
CA CYS A 184 5.24 1.34 16.03
C CYS A 184 6.16 0.11 15.92
N THR A 185 6.02 -0.82 16.86
CA THR A 185 6.84 -2.06 16.93
C THR A 185 6.00 -3.33 16.84
N ILE A 186 4.72 -3.21 16.49
CA ILE A 186 3.78 -4.35 16.39
C ILE A 186 4.23 -5.26 15.24
N GLU A 187 4.63 -6.49 15.58
CA GLU A 187 4.96 -7.50 14.59
C GLU A 187 3.74 -7.83 13.73
N GLY A 188 3.91 -7.77 12.41
CA GLY A 188 2.82 -7.95 11.46
C GLY A 188 2.06 -6.66 11.11
N ALA A 189 2.46 -5.50 11.63
CA ALA A 189 1.99 -4.18 11.19
C ALA A 189 3.12 -3.43 10.45
N GLU A 190 3.14 -3.58 9.13
CA GLU A 190 4.17 -3.08 8.25
C GLU A 190 3.83 -1.66 7.77
N TYR A 191 4.58 -0.65 8.22
CA TYR A 191 4.42 0.72 7.73
C TYR A 191 4.76 0.83 6.24
N LEU A 192 3.89 1.48 5.46
CA LEU A 192 4.03 1.66 4.02
C LEU A 192 4.49 3.08 3.69
N ASN A 193 3.71 4.08 4.10
CA ASN A 193 4.03 5.49 3.89
C ASN A 193 3.14 6.41 4.73
N MET A 194 3.49 7.69 4.72
CA MET A 194 2.67 8.79 5.21
C MET A 194 2.38 9.75 4.07
N ARG A 195 1.15 10.27 4.03
CA ARG A 195 0.74 11.32 3.10
C ARG A 195 0.26 12.54 3.88
N LEU A 196 0.59 13.72 3.36
CA LEU A 196 0.04 14.97 3.85
C LEU A 196 -1.06 15.43 2.91
N ILE A 197 -2.22 15.76 3.47
CA ILE A 197 -3.41 16.13 2.73
C ILE A 197 -3.71 17.58 3.04
N GLN A 198 -3.47 18.45 2.06
CA GLN A 198 -3.86 19.85 2.16
C GLN A 198 -5.38 19.97 2.04
N LEU A 199 -6.03 20.44 3.10
CA LEU A 199 -7.48 20.66 3.15
C LEU A 199 -7.81 22.12 2.79
N ASN A 200 -9.07 22.52 2.97
CA ASN A 200 -9.52 23.88 2.67
C ASN A 200 -8.91 24.94 3.62
N PRO A 201 -7.99 25.79 3.14
CA PRO A 201 -7.36 26.81 3.97
C PRO A 201 -8.33 27.95 4.33
N LYS A 202 -9.56 28.00 3.82
CA LYS A 202 -10.53 29.05 4.16
C LYS A 202 -11.39 28.72 5.37
N VAL A 203 -11.24 27.53 5.96
CA VAL A 203 -12.00 27.11 7.14
C VAL A 203 -11.71 28.03 8.34
N PRO A 204 -12.75 28.57 9.01
CA PRO A 204 -12.57 29.30 10.26
C PRO A 204 -12.13 28.33 11.39
N ASN A 205 -11.33 28.81 12.35
CA ASN A 205 -10.84 28.00 13.49
C ASN A 205 -9.95 26.80 13.12
N LYS A 206 -9.20 26.92 12.02
CA LYS A 206 -8.12 26.01 11.60
C LYS A 206 -6.80 26.27 12.35
N THR A 207 -5.93 25.27 12.37
CA THR A 207 -4.48 25.45 12.56
C THR A 207 -3.89 26.17 11.34
N THR A 208 -2.70 26.75 11.45
CA THR A 208 -2.15 27.66 10.44
C THR A 208 -2.17 27.07 9.01
N ASN A 209 -1.93 25.77 8.86
CA ASN A 209 -1.78 25.11 7.56
C ASN A 209 -3.00 24.30 7.09
N CYS A 210 -3.89 23.85 7.99
CA CYS A 210 -5.06 23.00 7.63
C CYS A 210 -4.65 21.78 6.79
N VAL A 211 -3.78 20.95 7.38
CA VAL A 211 -3.20 19.76 6.74
C VAL A 211 -3.45 18.55 7.63
N GLY A 212 -4.22 17.59 7.11
CA GLY A 212 -4.37 16.27 7.72
C GLY A 212 -3.22 15.35 7.32
N SER A 213 -3.00 14.29 8.10
CA SER A 213 -1.98 13.27 7.83
C SER A 213 -2.63 11.90 7.67
N ALA A 214 -2.23 11.13 6.67
CA ALA A 214 -2.65 9.74 6.52
C ALA A 214 -1.46 8.81 6.68
N LEU A 215 -1.61 7.78 7.52
CA LEU A 215 -0.66 6.68 7.66
C LEU A 215 -1.23 5.44 6.97
N ASN A 216 -0.43 4.79 6.12
CA ASN A 216 -0.81 3.54 5.46
C ASN A 216 0.03 2.38 6.01
N PHE A 217 -0.64 1.28 6.36
CA PHE A 217 -0.01 0.06 6.85
C PHE A 217 -0.51 -1.17 6.07
N ALA A 218 0.36 -2.15 5.89
CA ALA A 218 -0.02 -3.53 5.59
C ALA A 218 -0.04 -4.31 6.91
N VAL A 219 -1.19 -4.85 7.29
CA VAL A 219 -1.39 -5.41 8.64
C VAL A 219 -1.90 -6.83 8.56
N ARG A 220 -1.31 -7.76 9.33
CA ARG A 220 -1.87 -9.11 9.48
C ARG A 220 -3.28 -8.99 10.08
N PRO A 221 -4.30 -9.73 9.60
CA PRO A 221 -5.67 -9.56 10.05
C PRO A 221 -5.87 -9.61 11.57
N ASP A 222 -5.11 -10.46 12.27
CA ASP A 222 -5.12 -10.63 13.73
C ASP A 222 -4.43 -9.50 14.50
N LYS A 223 -3.75 -8.58 13.81
CA LYS A 223 -3.00 -7.45 14.37
C LYS A 223 -3.67 -6.09 14.18
N ILE A 224 -4.79 -6.05 13.47
CA ILE A 224 -5.47 -4.79 13.14
C ILE A 224 -5.95 -4.08 14.41
N ASP A 225 -6.66 -4.76 15.30
CA ASP A 225 -7.19 -4.13 16.52
C ASP A 225 -6.08 -3.66 17.46
N GLU A 226 -4.96 -4.38 17.50
CA GLU A 226 -3.75 -4.00 18.24
C GLU A 226 -3.16 -2.69 17.67
N LEU A 227 -3.01 -2.60 16.34
CA LEU A 227 -2.54 -1.38 15.68
C LEU A 227 -3.49 -0.19 15.90
N LEU A 228 -4.80 -0.39 15.73
CA LEU A 228 -5.78 0.70 15.88
C LEU A 228 -5.81 1.23 17.32
N THR A 229 -5.71 0.33 18.31
CA THR A 229 -5.60 0.71 19.73
C THR A 229 -4.32 1.51 19.98
N TYR A 230 -3.17 1.01 19.49
CA TYR A 230 -1.89 1.69 19.61
C TYR A 230 -1.92 3.10 19.00
N VAL A 231 -2.39 3.23 17.75
CA VAL A 231 -2.42 4.53 17.06
C VAL A 231 -3.36 5.50 17.77
N ARG A 232 -4.55 5.06 18.18
CA ARG A 232 -5.47 5.91 18.95
C ARG A 232 -4.80 6.42 20.23
N ASP A 233 -4.28 5.51 21.03
CA ASP A 233 -3.74 5.85 22.36
C ASP A 233 -2.50 6.74 22.21
N PHE A 234 -1.57 6.40 21.31
CA PHE A 234 -0.38 7.22 21.05
C PHE A 234 -0.74 8.64 20.59
N ILE A 235 -1.65 8.78 19.62
CA ILE A 235 -2.04 10.10 19.11
C ILE A 235 -2.76 10.90 20.19
N GLN A 236 -3.71 10.31 20.90
CA GLN A 236 -4.51 11.04 21.88
C GLN A 236 -3.73 11.41 23.15
N GLU A 237 -2.76 10.60 23.58
CA GLU A 237 -1.89 10.91 24.73
C GLU A 237 -0.93 12.06 24.44
N ASN A 238 -0.54 12.26 23.18
CA ASN A 238 0.46 13.24 22.77
C ASN A 238 -0.14 14.43 22.00
N ALA A 239 -1.45 14.42 21.71
CA ALA A 239 -2.16 15.54 21.12
C ALA A 239 -2.34 16.68 22.14
N VAL A 240 -2.21 17.92 21.67
CA VAL A 240 -2.46 19.12 22.47
C VAL A 240 -3.91 19.61 22.29
N SER A 241 -4.49 19.32 21.13
CA SER A 241 -5.88 19.67 20.80
C SER A 241 -6.87 18.69 21.42
N THR A 242 -8.02 19.20 21.87
CA THR A 242 -9.16 18.39 22.33
C THR A 242 -10.11 18.00 21.21
N ASP A 243 -9.84 18.43 19.97
CA ASP A 243 -10.69 18.25 18.80
C ASP A 243 -10.21 17.14 17.86
N THR A 244 -9.16 16.40 18.24
CA THR A 244 -8.49 15.39 17.42
C THR A 244 -9.45 14.38 16.78
N GLY A 245 -9.30 14.18 15.47
CA GLY A 245 -10.00 13.16 14.72
C GLY A 245 -9.07 12.05 14.28
N ILE A 246 -9.53 10.80 14.35
CA ILE A 246 -8.82 9.63 13.85
C ILE A 246 -9.79 8.76 13.07
N ALA A 247 -9.68 8.76 11.74
CA ALA A 247 -10.52 8.00 10.82
C ALA A 247 -9.74 6.80 10.27
N VAL A 248 -10.42 5.68 10.05
CA VAL A 248 -9.81 4.42 9.60
C VAL A 248 -10.59 3.86 8.43
N TYR A 249 -9.88 3.48 7.37
CA TYR A 249 -10.39 2.65 6.28
C TYR A 249 -9.60 1.35 6.18
N ARG A 250 -10.33 0.24 6.09
CA ARG A 250 -9.78 -1.09 5.84
C ARG A 250 -10.22 -1.52 4.44
N GLY A 251 -9.28 -1.63 3.51
CA GLY A 251 -9.58 -2.02 2.13
C GLY A 251 -8.62 -1.44 1.10
N ILE A 252 -8.75 -1.90 -0.15
CA ILE A 252 -7.89 -1.50 -1.27
C ILE A 252 -8.68 -0.64 -2.27
N GLY A 253 -8.47 0.67 -2.14
CA GLY A 253 -9.26 1.69 -2.83
C GLY A 253 -10.67 1.80 -2.24
N LEU A 254 -11.24 2.99 -2.28
CA LEU A 254 -12.61 3.21 -1.82
C LEU A 254 -13.61 2.42 -2.70
N PRO A 255 -14.79 2.03 -2.16
CA PRO A 255 -15.81 1.33 -2.93
C PRO A 255 -16.34 2.20 -4.09
N GLU A 256 -16.34 3.52 -3.92
CA GLU A 256 -16.69 4.50 -4.92
C GLU A 256 -16.00 5.85 -4.67
N VAL A 257 -15.98 6.71 -5.69
CA VAL A 257 -15.42 8.06 -5.57
C VAL A 257 -16.39 8.93 -4.78
N SER A 258 -15.95 9.43 -3.63
CA SER A 258 -16.75 10.31 -2.80
C SER A 258 -16.75 11.75 -3.36
N PRO A 259 -17.91 12.43 -3.42
CA PRO A 259 -17.94 13.87 -3.72
C PRO A 259 -17.19 14.69 -2.66
N TYR A 260 -17.00 14.15 -1.45
CA TYR A 260 -16.27 14.84 -0.39
C TYR A 260 -14.76 14.93 -0.67
N MET A 261 -14.20 14.14 -1.60
CA MET A 261 -12.80 14.32 -2.03
C MET A 261 -12.54 15.75 -2.47
N THR A 262 -13.40 16.34 -3.29
CA THR A 262 -13.27 17.75 -3.68
C THR A 262 -13.67 18.69 -2.55
N LYS A 263 -14.79 18.41 -1.86
CA LYS A 263 -15.34 19.34 -0.86
C LYS A 263 -14.42 19.60 0.32
N VAL A 264 -13.69 18.58 0.82
CA VAL A 264 -12.75 18.76 1.94
C VAL A 264 -11.63 19.76 1.62
N LYS A 265 -11.34 19.99 0.32
CA LYS A 265 -10.34 20.95 -0.16
C LYS A 265 -10.93 22.32 -0.49
N THR A 266 -12.25 22.45 -0.70
CA THR A 266 -12.86 23.68 -1.28
C THR A 266 -13.98 24.30 -0.45
N GLU A 267 -14.65 23.54 0.42
CA GLU A 267 -15.85 23.94 1.14
C GLU A 267 -15.64 23.96 2.66
N VAL A 268 -16.51 24.66 3.39
CA VAL A 268 -16.59 24.57 4.86
C VAL A 268 -17.64 23.50 5.17
N LEU A 269 -17.20 22.40 5.76
CA LEU A 269 -18.03 21.20 5.93
C LEU A 269 -18.65 21.11 7.32
N ASN A 270 -19.78 20.42 7.40
CA ASN A 270 -20.41 20.04 8.65
C ASN A 270 -19.91 18.65 9.10
N GLN A 271 -19.55 18.52 10.38
CA GLN A 271 -19.04 17.27 10.93
C GLN A 271 -20.01 16.09 10.76
N GLN A 272 -21.31 16.28 11.03
CA GLN A 272 -22.31 15.21 10.92
C GLN A 272 -22.43 14.70 9.48
N GLU A 273 -22.35 15.59 8.49
CA GLU A 273 -22.36 15.20 7.08
C GLU A 273 -21.13 14.38 6.71
N CYS A 274 -19.95 14.78 7.20
CA CYS A 274 -18.71 14.00 7.04
C CYS A 274 -18.79 12.63 7.74
N GLU A 275 -19.37 12.55 8.93
CA GLU A 275 -19.55 11.29 9.65
C GLU A 275 -20.52 10.34 8.93
N ASN A 276 -21.60 10.87 8.35
CA ASN A 276 -22.52 10.09 7.53
C ASN A 276 -21.85 9.58 6.25
N GLU A 277 -21.04 10.40 5.60
CA GLU A 277 -20.28 9.99 4.42
C GLU A 277 -19.22 8.94 4.77
N ALA A 278 -18.50 9.11 5.89
CA ALA A 278 -17.55 8.13 6.39
C ALA A 278 -18.23 6.77 6.59
N ALA A 279 -19.36 6.73 7.30
CA ALA A 279 -20.13 5.52 7.53
C ALA A 279 -20.58 4.86 6.22
N ARG A 280 -21.02 5.66 5.23
CA ARG A 280 -21.43 5.18 3.90
C ARG A 280 -20.29 4.49 3.14
N LEU A 281 -19.05 4.95 3.32
CA LEU A 281 -17.85 4.42 2.70
C LEU A 281 -17.18 3.29 3.51
N GLY A 282 -17.72 2.93 4.68
CA GLY A 282 -17.09 1.97 5.59
C GLY A 282 -15.88 2.53 6.35
N ILE A 283 -15.77 3.86 6.45
CA ILE A 283 -14.74 4.55 7.23
C ILE A 283 -15.25 4.71 8.67
N THR A 284 -14.45 4.29 9.64
CA THR A 284 -14.79 4.36 11.07
C THR A 284 -13.91 5.36 11.81
N TYR A 285 -14.48 6.08 12.77
CA TYR A 285 -13.69 6.91 13.69
C TYR A 285 -13.34 6.13 14.94
N ILE A 286 -12.08 6.22 15.37
CA ILE A 286 -11.58 5.57 16.59
C ILE A 286 -11.17 6.58 17.67
N ASP A 287 -11.19 7.88 17.39
CA ASP A 287 -10.96 8.92 18.39
C ASP A 287 -12.06 8.95 19.46
N THR A 288 -11.68 9.30 20.68
CA THR A 288 -12.63 9.54 21.78
C THR A 288 -13.10 10.99 21.89
N CYS A 289 -12.44 11.93 21.18
CA CYS A 289 -12.75 13.36 21.25
C CYS A 289 -14.10 13.70 20.59
N ALA A 290 -14.43 13.02 19.49
CA ALA A 290 -15.61 13.32 18.67
C ALA A 290 -15.70 14.81 18.22
N GLY A 291 -14.54 15.43 18.02
CA GLY A 291 -14.39 16.83 17.66
C GLY A 291 -14.32 17.09 16.17
N LYS A 292 -14.10 18.38 15.82
CA LYS A 292 -14.06 18.85 14.43
C LYS A 292 -12.94 18.23 13.59
N GLY A 293 -11.87 17.71 14.21
CA GLY A 293 -10.77 17.02 13.54
C GLY A 293 -11.23 15.83 12.71
N ARG A 294 -12.41 15.26 12.99
CA ARG A 294 -13.01 14.21 12.17
C ARG A 294 -13.22 14.61 10.71
N ILE A 295 -13.48 15.89 10.43
CA ILE A 295 -13.62 16.40 9.05
C ILE A 295 -12.30 16.22 8.28
N GLY A 296 -11.19 16.62 8.89
CA GLY A 296 -9.89 16.51 8.24
C GLY A 296 -9.32 15.10 8.25
N ALA A 297 -9.61 14.30 9.28
CA ALA A 297 -9.29 12.88 9.30
C ALA A 297 -10.00 12.11 8.16
N LEU A 298 -11.27 12.42 7.88
CA LEU A 298 -11.97 11.92 6.68
C LEU A 298 -11.24 12.36 5.41
N GLY A 299 -10.93 13.67 5.29
CA GLY A 299 -10.21 14.19 4.15
C GLY A 299 -8.86 13.50 3.93
N ALA A 300 -8.14 13.20 5.02
CA ALA A 300 -6.88 12.47 4.99
C ALA A 300 -7.05 11.06 4.43
N VAL A 301 -8.04 10.29 4.90
CA VAL A 301 -8.35 8.95 4.37
C VAL A 301 -8.73 9.00 2.90
N LEU A 302 -9.60 9.93 2.51
CA LEU A 302 -10.09 10.06 1.14
C LEU A 302 -8.96 10.31 0.11
N TRP A 303 -7.92 11.03 0.51
CA TRP A 303 -6.78 11.38 -0.36
C TRP A 303 -5.52 10.53 -0.10
N ALA A 304 -5.57 9.57 0.82
CA ALA A 304 -4.39 8.85 1.32
C ALA A 304 -3.64 8.01 0.26
N ASN A 305 -4.28 7.72 -0.87
CA ASN A 305 -3.73 6.89 -1.94
C ASN A 305 -3.69 7.64 -3.29
N GLU A 306 -3.94 8.94 -3.27
CA GLU A 306 -3.85 9.81 -4.45
C GLU A 306 -2.41 10.31 -4.62
N GLY A 307 -2.12 10.87 -5.80
CA GLY A 307 -0.82 11.40 -6.16
C GLY A 307 -0.46 12.68 -5.42
N ILE A 308 0.51 13.42 -5.96
CA ILE A 308 1.06 14.64 -5.36
C ILE A 308 0.01 15.75 -5.16
N GLU A 309 -1.09 15.69 -5.92
CA GLU A 309 -2.28 16.53 -5.78
C GLU A 309 -2.94 16.45 -4.38
N ALA A 310 -2.73 15.37 -3.64
CA ALA A 310 -3.18 15.27 -2.25
C ALA A 310 -2.59 16.39 -1.38
N ALA A 311 -1.35 16.79 -1.63
CA ALA A 311 -0.66 17.88 -0.95
C ALA A 311 -0.94 19.27 -1.57
N GLY A 312 -1.63 19.32 -2.71
CA GLY A 312 -1.92 20.56 -3.44
C GLY A 312 -3.08 21.37 -2.84
N LEU A 313 -2.98 22.70 -2.96
CA LEU A 313 -4.06 23.61 -2.56
C LEU A 313 -5.23 23.47 -3.53
N TYR A 314 -6.46 23.44 -3.03
CA TYR A 314 -7.68 23.41 -3.86
C TYR A 314 -7.72 22.30 -4.94
N GLY A 315 -6.93 21.23 -4.77
CA GLY A 315 -6.79 20.18 -5.79
C GLY A 315 -5.94 20.59 -6.99
N GLU A 316 -4.96 21.47 -6.79
CA GLU A 316 -3.90 21.74 -7.76
C GLU A 316 -3.37 20.44 -8.37
N HIS A 317 -3.41 20.36 -9.71
CA HIS A 317 -2.84 19.27 -10.49
C HIS A 317 -1.49 19.74 -11.05
N LEU A 318 -0.47 18.89 -10.95
CA LEU A 318 0.82 19.05 -11.61
C LEU A 318 0.85 18.31 -12.95
#